data_AF-A0AAJ8WS25-F1
#
_entry.id   AF-A0AAJ8WS25-F1
#
_cell.length_a   1.000
_cell.length_b   1.000
_cell.length_c   1.000
_cell.angle_alpha   90.00
_cell.angle_beta   90.00
_cell.angle_gamma   90.00
#
_symmetry.space_group_name_H-M   'P 1'
#
loop_
_entity.id
_entity.type
_entity.pdbx_description
1 polymer ?
#
loop_
_entity_poly.entity_id
_entity_poly.type
_entity_poly.pdbx_seq_one_letter_code
_entity_poly.pdbx_strand_id
1 'polypeptide(L)'
;MIFSKNKYPPLHEFTALMNRVDNFLNHDAENRVAYYKKRSGIDLEKDVYEAICYCAQNTPFEDTISLVSGKHFPDIVASQYYGIEVKSTQGDKWTSIGSSILESTRIPNIEKIFLTFGKLGGNIKFLSKPYESCLCDIAVTHYPRYKIDMLLEKGESIFEKMETTYDSLRELDNPITPVAKYYKSLLIEGESLWWTSNNVLDDIAPPKVRHWKVIEKYERDMLIAQAYAFFPETILGNPRNKYDKFALWLVTKHGVINTSLRDEFSAGGQQKITDTCGETHLCSAVLKRVENNILAIKKFILETPENILTELWGNYIKDDRITQWANLVLSYCKPSNHNEMKLILTKIVNEKTIFNDKDDVNKLEEMAKIYITNQKINSL
;
A
#
# COMPACT_ATOMS: atom_id res chain seq x y z
N MET A 1 -40.00 39.92 -0.57
CA MET A 1 -39.37 38.62 -0.24
C MET A 1 -38.35 38.30 -1.30
N ILE A 2 -37.06 38.40 -0.98
CA ILE A 2 -36.00 37.90 -1.85
C ILE A 2 -35.88 36.41 -1.53
N PHE A 3 -36.40 35.55 -2.40
CA PHE A 3 -36.18 34.12 -2.30
C PHE A 3 -34.74 33.83 -2.71
N SER A 4 -33.87 33.53 -1.72
CA SER A 4 -32.55 32.98 -2.00
C SER A 4 -32.74 31.66 -2.76
N LYS A 5 -32.21 31.59 -3.99
CA LYS A 5 -32.21 30.36 -4.80
C LYS A 5 -31.19 29.32 -4.31
N ASN A 6 -30.36 29.65 -3.32
CA ASN A 6 -29.31 28.77 -2.86
C ASN A 6 -29.76 28.01 -1.61
N LYS A 7 -29.80 26.67 -1.69
CA LYS A 7 -30.22 25.80 -0.59
C LYS A 7 -29.24 25.87 0.60
N TYR A 8 -27.99 26.26 0.35
CA TYR A 8 -26.94 26.36 1.36
C TYR A 8 -26.24 27.74 1.31
N PRO A 9 -25.73 28.25 2.45
CA PRO A 9 -24.93 29.47 2.48
C PRO A 9 -23.72 29.39 1.53
N PRO A 10 -23.27 30.48 0.90
CA PRO A 10 -22.12 30.48 -0.02
C PRO A 10 -20.77 30.17 0.66
N LEU A 11 -19.85 29.56 -0.08
CA LEU A 11 -18.51 29.20 0.42
C LEU A 11 -17.74 30.42 0.94
N HIS A 12 -17.85 31.58 0.28
CA HIS A 12 -17.13 32.79 0.71
C HIS A 12 -17.59 33.30 2.09
N GLU A 13 -18.86 33.10 2.45
CA GLU A 13 -19.36 33.44 3.79
C GLU A 13 -18.82 32.48 4.84
N PHE A 14 -18.73 31.18 4.51
CA PHE A 14 -18.12 30.20 5.40
C PHE A 14 -16.62 30.45 5.58
N THR A 15 -15.89 30.76 4.52
CA THR A 15 -14.48 31.18 4.60
C THR A 15 -14.31 32.41 5.49
N ALA A 16 -15.20 33.40 5.38
CA ALA A 16 -15.17 34.57 6.26
C ALA A 16 -15.44 34.21 7.72
N LEU A 17 -16.38 33.29 7.98
CA LEU A 17 -16.63 32.74 9.32
C LEU A 17 -15.38 32.06 9.89
N MET A 18 -14.73 31.18 9.12
CA MET A 18 -13.51 30.48 9.57
C MET A 18 -12.36 31.46 9.87
N ASN A 19 -12.19 32.52 9.08
CA ASN A 19 -11.22 33.57 9.38
C ASN A 19 -11.54 34.30 10.71
N ARG A 20 -12.83 34.50 11.03
CA ARG A 20 -13.22 35.06 12.35
C ARG A 20 -12.90 34.10 13.49
N VAL A 21 -13.14 32.80 13.29
CA VAL A 21 -12.79 31.75 14.26
C VAL A 21 -11.29 31.72 14.52
N ASP A 22 -10.47 31.76 13.48
CA ASP A 22 -9.01 31.82 13.63
C ASP A 22 -8.58 33.05 14.44
N ASN A 23 -9.11 34.23 14.12
CA ASN A 23 -8.79 35.46 14.85
C ASN A 23 -9.21 35.37 16.33
N PHE A 24 -10.40 34.84 16.60
CA PHE A 24 -10.91 34.64 17.95
C PHE A 24 -10.02 33.68 18.75
N LEU A 25 -9.75 32.49 18.23
CA LEU A 25 -8.93 31.47 18.89
C LEU A 25 -7.50 31.95 19.11
N ASN A 26 -6.91 32.67 18.14
CA ASN A 26 -5.57 33.22 18.27
C ASN A 26 -5.49 34.30 19.35
N HIS A 27 -6.48 35.20 19.43
CA HIS A 27 -6.54 36.23 20.46
C HIS A 27 -6.76 35.62 21.85
N ASP A 28 -7.63 34.62 21.94
CA ASP A 28 -7.90 33.92 23.19
C ASP A 28 -6.67 33.11 23.66
N ALA A 29 -5.92 32.50 22.73
CA ALA A 29 -4.70 31.75 23.03
C ALA A 29 -3.57 32.62 23.62
N GLU A 30 -3.50 33.90 23.24
CA GLU A 30 -2.55 34.85 23.83
C GLU A 30 -2.81 35.08 25.32
N ASN A 31 -4.09 35.04 25.73
CA ASN A 31 -4.51 35.22 27.12
C ASN A 31 -4.53 33.90 27.91
N ARG A 32 -4.68 32.76 27.23
CA ARG A 32 -4.86 31.43 27.85
C ARG A 32 -3.78 30.42 27.44
N VAL A 33 -2.52 30.82 27.35
CA VAL A 33 -1.40 29.93 26.92
C VAL A 33 -1.34 28.62 27.71
N ALA A 34 -1.42 28.68 29.05
CA ALA A 34 -1.33 27.50 29.91
C ALA A 34 -2.53 26.54 29.76
N TYR A 35 -3.69 27.06 29.35
CA TYR A 35 -4.88 26.29 29.05
C TYR A 35 -4.65 25.45 27.79
N TYR A 36 -4.26 26.08 26.68
CA TYR A 36 -4.10 25.41 25.39
C TYR A 36 -2.95 24.40 25.35
N LYS A 37 -1.84 24.65 26.08
CA LYS A 37 -0.73 23.68 26.19
C LYS A 37 -1.14 22.32 26.77
N LYS A 38 -2.28 22.24 27.47
CA LYS A 38 -2.76 21.00 28.10
C LYS A 38 -3.89 20.33 27.31
N ARG A 39 -4.37 20.95 26.22
CA ARG A 39 -5.51 20.44 25.45
C ARG A 39 -5.10 19.22 24.62
N SER A 40 -5.92 18.17 24.69
CA SER A 40 -5.88 17.07 23.74
C SER A 40 -6.64 17.45 22.45
N GLY A 41 -6.62 16.58 21.43
CA GLY A 41 -7.42 16.78 20.22
C GLY A 41 -8.93 16.90 20.53
N ILE A 42 -9.45 16.00 21.37
CA ILE A 42 -10.87 15.98 21.77
C ILE A 42 -11.26 17.23 22.56
N ASP A 43 -10.36 17.73 23.41
CA ASP A 43 -10.63 18.96 24.13
C ASP A 43 -10.71 20.16 23.18
N LEU A 44 -9.84 20.17 22.16
CA LEU A 44 -9.78 21.24 21.18
C LEU A 44 -10.99 21.25 20.23
N GLU A 45 -11.57 20.09 19.92
CA GLU A 45 -12.84 20.02 19.17
C GLU A 45 -13.94 20.85 19.86
N LYS A 46 -14.01 20.82 21.19
CA LYS A 46 -14.96 21.64 21.97
C LYS A 46 -14.61 23.12 21.93
N ASP A 47 -13.32 23.46 22.08
CA ASP A 47 -12.86 24.85 22.02
C ASP A 47 -13.20 25.48 20.64
N VAL A 48 -12.98 24.73 19.55
CA VAL A 48 -13.31 25.17 18.19
C VAL A 48 -14.82 25.27 17.98
N TYR A 49 -15.59 24.30 18.48
CA TYR A 49 -17.05 24.33 18.42
C TYR A 49 -17.63 25.58 19.12
N GLU A 50 -17.19 25.87 20.34
CA GLU A 50 -17.62 27.05 21.08
C GLU A 50 -17.24 28.34 20.35
N ALA A 51 -16.01 28.42 19.83
CA ALA A 51 -15.53 29.56 19.07
C ALA A 51 -16.36 29.81 17.79
N ILE A 52 -16.68 28.77 17.02
CA ILE A 52 -17.49 28.95 15.81
C ILE A 52 -18.94 29.32 16.12
N CYS A 53 -19.55 28.73 17.15
CA CYS A 53 -20.89 29.12 17.59
C CYS A 53 -20.93 30.61 17.97
N TYR A 54 -19.92 31.10 18.70
CA TYR A 54 -19.79 32.52 19.02
C TYR A 54 -19.61 33.38 17.76
N CYS A 55 -18.70 33.00 16.86
CA CYS A 55 -18.41 33.76 15.63
C CYS A 55 -19.53 33.68 14.56
N ALA A 56 -20.47 32.75 14.69
CA ALA A 56 -21.57 32.55 13.75
C ALA A 56 -22.80 33.39 14.06
N GLN A 57 -22.87 34.05 15.23
CA GLN A 57 -23.98 34.94 15.58
C GLN A 57 -24.22 36.00 14.51
N ASN A 58 -25.48 36.24 14.16
CA ASN A 58 -25.92 37.15 13.10
C ASN A 58 -25.40 36.78 11.71
N THR A 59 -25.19 35.48 11.45
CA THR A 59 -24.80 34.96 10.13
C THR A 59 -25.75 33.85 9.70
N PRO A 60 -25.76 33.45 8.42
CA PRO A 60 -26.57 32.31 7.97
C PRO A 60 -26.19 30.94 8.58
N PHE A 61 -25.16 30.88 9.43
CA PHE A 61 -24.71 29.68 10.15
C PHE A 61 -25.13 29.68 11.63
N GLU A 62 -25.76 30.76 12.11
CA GLU A 62 -26.30 30.81 13.47
C GLU A 62 -27.31 29.67 13.69
N ASP A 63 -27.19 28.99 14.82
CA ASP A 63 -28.01 27.82 15.20
C ASP A 63 -27.98 26.62 14.24
N THR A 64 -27.06 26.57 13.27
CA THR A 64 -26.91 25.43 12.34
C THR A 64 -25.71 24.54 12.63
N ILE A 65 -24.94 24.84 13.69
CA ILE A 65 -23.65 24.21 14.00
C ILE A 65 -23.83 23.14 15.07
N SER A 66 -23.27 21.95 14.82
CA SER A 66 -23.29 20.84 15.77
C SER A 66 -21.91 20.19 15.88
N LEU A 67 -21.50 19.87 17.11
CA LEU A 67 -20.35 19.03 17.41
C LEU A 67 -20.74 17.56 17.23
N VAL A 68 -19.99 16.83 16.41
CA VAL A 68 -20.29 15.44 16.09
C VAL A 68 -19.46 14.51 16.98
N SER A 69 -20.09 13.93 18.00
CA SER A 69 -19.43 12.91 18.84
C SER A 69 -19.32 11.57 18.12
N GLY A 70 -18.24 10.81 18.31
CA GLY A 70 -18.21 9.38 17.95
C GLY A 70 -17.30 8.96 16.79
N LYS A 71 -16.09 9.54 16.66
CA LYS A 71 -15.11 9.22 15.60
C LYS A 71 -15.67 9.40 14.17
N HIS A 72 -16.58 10.36 13.99
CA HIS A 72 -17.07 10.74 12.67
C HIS A 72 -16.10 11.69 11.98
N PHE A 73 -16.21 11.78 10.66
CA PHE A 73 -15.48 12.75 9.86
C PHE A 73 -16.47 13.61 9.08
N PRO A 74 -16.50 14.94 9.24
CA PRO A 74 -15.67 15.78 10.11
C PRO A 74 -16.18 15.87 11.56
N ASP A 75 -15.38 16.47 12.44
CA ASP A 75 -15.69 16.65 13.87
C ASP A 75 -16.85 17.63 14.15
N ILE A 76 -17.03 18.66 13.31
CA ILE A 76 -18.10 19.68 13.45
C ILE A 76 -18.81 19.85 12.11
N VAL A 77 -20.13 20.00 12.14
CA VAL A 77 -20.97 20.22 10.95
C VAL A 77 -21.73 21.54 11.08
N ALA A 78 -21.75 22.33 9.99
CA ALA A 78 -22.50 23.58 9.87
C ALA A 78 -23.43 23.57 8.65
N SER A 79 -24.69 23.94 8.86
CA SER A 79 -25.74 24.01 7.81
C SER A 79 -25.90 22.71 7.00
N GLN A 80 -25.54 21.56 7.57
CA GLN A 80 -25.56 20.23 6.94
C GLN A 80 -24.84 20.15 5.58
N TYR A 81 -23.88 21.04 5.35
CA TYR A 81 -23.16 21.15 4.06
C TYR A 81 -21.67 21.39 4.27
N TYR A 82 -21.33 22.19 5.28
CA TYR A 82 -19.97 22.49 5.66
C TYR A 82 -19.53 21.63 6.84
N GLY A 83 -18.25 21.32 6.84
CA GLY A 83 -17.58 20.52 7.85
C GLY A 83 -16.32 21.19 8.37
N ILE A 84 -15.97 20.91 9.62
CA ILE A 84 -14.70 21.33 10.21
C ILE A 84 -14.07 20.12 10.88
N GLU A 85 -12.94 19.69 10.34
CA GLU A 85 -12.05 18.75 10.98
C GLU A 85 -11.12 19.52 11.91
N VAL A 86 -10.91 19.02 13.12
CA VAL A 86 -10.01 19.62 14.10
C VAL A 86 -8.76 18.75 14.25
N LYS A 87 -7.60 19.39 14.15
CA LYS A 87 -6.31 18.74 14.40
C LYS A 87 -5.43 19.63 15.25
N SER A 88 -4.52 18.99 15.98
CA SER A 88 -3.55 19.72 16.79
C SER A 88 -2.24 18.98 16.92
N THR A 89 -1.21 19.71 17.35
CA THR A 89 0.11 19.18 17.67
C THR A 89 0.66 19.87 18.90
N GLN A 90 1.37 19.11 19.73
CA GLN A 90 2.10 19.64 20.89
C GLN A 90 3.46 20.24 20.53
N GLY A 91 3.94 19.99 19.30
CA GLY A 91 5.16 20.59 18.76
C GLY A 91 4.90 21.94 18.08
N ASP A 92 5.97 22.70 17.86
CA ASP A 92 5.94 23.95 17.09
C ASP A 92 6.05 23.65 15.58
N LYS A 93 5.00 23.03 15.03
CA LYS A 93 4.92 22.64 13.61
C LYS A 93 3.51 22.76 13.05
N TRP A 94 3.41 22.89 11.73
CA TRP A 94 2.14 22.99 11.00
C TRP A 94 1.78 21.71 10.24
N THR A 95 2.43 20.60 10.60
CA THR A 95 2.29 19.30 9.92
C THR A 95 1.82 18.20 10.86
N SER A 96 0.99 17.29 10.33
CA SER A 96 0.55 16.08 11.04
C SER A 96 0.16 14.97 10.07
N ILE A 97 -0.13 13.79 10.63
CA ILE A 97 -0.88 12.75 9.90
C ILE A 97 -2.37 13.03 10.09
N GLY A 98 -3.12 12.98 8.99
CA GLY A 98 -4.57 13.18 8.94
C GLY A 98 -5.36 11.88 8.93
N SER A 99 -6.56 11.96 8.38
CA SER A 99 -7.51 10.84 8.27
C SER A 99 -7.09 9.83 7.20
N SER A 100 -7.67 8.63 7.27
CA SER A 100 -7.54 7.60 6.24
C SER A 100 -8.06 8.14 4.90
N ILE A 101 -7.39 7.78 3.79
CA ILE A 101 -7.88 8.14 2.46
C ILE A 101 -9.22 7.48 2.09
N LEU A 102 -9.60 6.42 2.83
CA LEU A 102 -10.88 5.73 2.69
C LEU A 102 -12.06 6.53 3.27
N GLU A 103 -11.80 7.44 4.22
CA GLU A 103 -12.82 8.26 4.88
C GLU A 103 -14.08 7.48 5.34
N SER A 104 -13.91 6.24 5.84
CA SER A 104 -15.02 5.34 6.12
C SER A 104 -15.99 5.81 7.21
N THR A 105 -15.62 6.84 7.98
CA THR A 105 -16.45 7.46 9.01
C THR A 105 -17.09 8.79 8.56
N ARG A 106 -17.01 9.09 7.25
CA ARG A 106 -17.53 10.33 6.68
C ARG A 106 -19.05 10.46 6.87
N ILE A 107 -19.47 11.63 7.30
CA ILE A 107 -20.89 11.99 7.41
C ILE A 107 -21.44 12.28 6.00
N PRO A 108 -22.55 11.64 5.59
CA PRO A 108 -23.17 11.90 4.29
C PRO A 108 -23.60 13.37 4.12
N ASN A 109 -23.60 13.84 2.88
CA ASN A 109 -24.05 15.19 2.46
C ASN A 109 -23.19 16.38 2.92
N ILE A 110 -22.02 16.13 3.53
CA ILE A 110 -21.04 17.17 3.82
C ILE A 110 -20.09 17.31 2.63
N GLU A 111 -20.16 18.45 1.93
CA GLU A 111 -19.44 18.65 0.66
C GLU A 111 -18.16 19.46 0.81
N LYS A 112 -18.12 20.41 1.74
CA LYS A 112 -16.96 21.30 1.92
C LYS A 112 -16.44 21.23 3.34
N ILE A 113 -15.23 20.69 3.51
CA ILE A 113 -14.58 20.51 4.81
C ILE A 113 -13.42 21.50 4.92
N PHE A 114 -13.35 22.18 6.06
CA PHE A 114 -12.18 22.95 6.47
C PHE A 114 -11.42 22.16 7.53
N LEU A 115 -10.10 22.32 7.56
CA LEU A 115 -9.26 21.85 8.64
C LEU A 115 -8.89 23.03 9.53
N THR A 116 -9.32 23.01 10.79
CA THR A 116 -8.83 23.92 11.83
C THR A 116 -7.70 23.25 12.58
N PHE A 117 -6.50 23.83 12.48
CA PHE A 117 -5.27 23.27 13.02
C PHE A 117 -4.74 24.12 14.18
N GLY A 118 -4.66 23.53 15.37
CA GLY A 118 -4.03 24.12 16.55
C GLY A 118 -2.56 23.71 16.69
N LYS A 119 -1.64 24.64 16.45
CA LYS A 119 -0.23 24.46 16.81
C LYS A 119 -0.05 24.87 18.27
N LEU A 120 0.03 23.91 19.18
CA LEU A 120 0.00 24.14 20.64
C LEU A 120 1.42 24.19 21.28
N GLY A 121 2.45 23.83 20.51
CA GLY A 121 3.85 24.01 20.89
C GLY A 121 4.41 25.37 20.47
N GLY A 122 5.44 25.85 21.16
CA GLY A 122 6.05 27.16 20.89
C GLY A 122 5.04 28.29 21.10
N ASN A 123 4.88 29.14 20.08
CA ASN A 123 3.83 30.16 20.05
C ASN A 123 2.52 29.55 19.56
N ILE A 124 1.54 29.49 20.46
CA ILE A 124 0.24 28.89 20.18
C ILE A 124 -0.47 29.69 19.10
N LYS A 125 -0.81 29.02 18.00
CA LYS A 125 -1.55 29.63 16.90
C LYS A 125 -2.52 28.64 16.26
N PHE A 126 -3.59 29.19 15.72
CA PHE A 126 -4.66 28.50 15.01
C PHE A 126 -4.71 28.98 13.57
N LEU A 127 -4.99 28.06 12.66
CA LEU A 127 -5.15 28.33 11.24
C LEU A 127 -6.21 27.39 10.66
N SER A 128 -7.11 27.93 9.85
CA SER A 128 -8.13 27.18 9.14
C SER A 128 -7.94 27.30 7.63
N LYS A 129 -8.01 26.17 6.92
CA LYS A 129 -7.93 26.10 5.45
C LYS A 129 -8.89 25.05 4.89
N PRO A 130 -9.33 25.13 3.62
CA PRO A 130 -10.00 24.02 2.96
C PRO A 130 -9.18 22.74 3.10
N TYR A 131 -9.82 21.64 3.49
CA TYR A 131 -9.16 20.38 3.84
C TYR A 131 -8.30 19.88 2.68
N GLU A 132 -8.82 19.89 1.46
CA GLU A 132 -8.11 19.46 0.25
C GLU A 132 -6.83 20.28 -0.03
N SER A 133 -6.79 21.55 0.41
CA SER A 133 -5.69 22.47 0.13
C SER A 133 -4.48 22.30 1.04
N CYS A 134 -4.59 21.48 2.09
CA CYS A 134 -3.50 21.24 3.03
C CYS A 134 -3.01 19.78 3.03
N LEU A 135 -3.45 18.94 2.09
CA LEU A 135 -3.01 17.53 1.99
C LEU A 135 -1.82 17.42 1.03
N CYS A 136 -0.61 17.35 1.57
CA CYS A 136 0.63 17.47 0.80
C CYS A 136 1.12 16.13 0.22
N ASP A 137 0.79 15.00 0.85
CA ASP A 137 1.34 13.68 0.56
C ASP A 137 0.51 12.58 1.26
N ILE A 138 0.89 11.31 1.10
CA ILE A 138 0.28 10.17 1.82
C ILE A 138 1.34 9.46 2.67
N ALA A 139 0.98 9.14 3.91
CA ALA A 139 1.77 8.34 4.84
C ALA A 139 1.11 6.99 5.04
N VAL A 140 1.90 5.92 5.06
CA VAL A 140 1.40 4.59 5.36
C VAL A 140 1.95 4.11 6.70
N THR A 141 1.04 3.74 7.59
CA THR A 141 1.38 3.19 8.92
C THR A 141 0.67 1.85 9.15
N HIS A 142 -0.58 1.72 8.69
CA HIS A 142 -1.39 0.49 8.66
C HIS A 142 -2.33 0.53 7.44
N TYR A 143 -2.96 1.68 7.23
CA TYR A 143 -3.65 2.08 6.01
C TYR A 143 -3.08 3.42 5.50
N PRO A 144 -3.19 3.73 4.20
CA PRO A 144 -2.79 5.02 3.69
C PRO A 144 -3.61 6.17 4.32
N ARG A 145 -2.91 7.18 4.82
CA ARG A 145 -3.48 8.38 5.45
C ARG A 145 -2.90 9.62 4.80
N TYR A 146 -3.67 10.69 4.72
CA TYR A 146 -3.14 11.96 4.24
C TYR A 146 -2.09 12.53 5.20
N LYS A 147 -1.04 13.15 4.66
CA LYS A 147 -0.15 14.05 5.39
C LYS A 147 -0.69 15.47 5.23
N ILE A 148 -0.80 16.15 6.36
CA ILE A 148 -1.27 17.53 6.44
C ILE A 148 -0.04 18.45 6.52
N ASP A 149 -0.08 19.52 5.74
CA ASP A 149 0.75 20.71 5.88
C ASP A 149 -0.10 21.97 5.74
N MET A 150 -0.28 22.71 6.83
CA MET A 150 -1.09 23.93 6.81
C MET A 150 -0.41 25.10 6.08
N LEU A 151 0.88 25.02 5.79
CA LEU A 151 1.65 26.03 5.06
C LEU A 151 1.91 25.63 3.60
N LEU A 152 1.26 24.57 3.13
CA LEU A 152 1.41 24.07 1.76
C LEU A 152 1.19 25.17 0.72
N GLU A 153 2.10 25.23 -0.27
CA GLU A 153 1.98 26.15 -1.39
C GLU A 153 0.95 25.65 -2.40
N LYS A 154 0.39 26.59 -3.17
CA LYS A 154 -0.61 26.25 -4.19
C LYS A 154 0.02 25.39 -5.28
N GLY A 155 -0.60 24.25 -5.61
CA GLY A 155 -0.10 23.32 -6.62
C GLY A 155 0.75 22.17 -6.05
N GLU A 156 1.00 22.14 -4.75
CA GLU A 156 1.82 21.11 -4.10
C GLU A 156 1.00 20.02 -3.38
N SER A 157 -0.33 20.05 -3.46
CA SER A 157 -1.16 19.00 -2.88
C SER A 157 -0.95 17.66 -3.58
N ILE A 158 -1.25 16.59 -2.86
CA ILE A 158 -1.19 15.25 -3.42
C ILE A 158 -2.14 15.09 -4.62
N PHE A 159 -3.27 15.82 -4.64
CA PHE A 159 -4.23 15.76 -5.73
C PHE A 159 -3.67 16.37 -7.02
N GLU A 160 -2.98 17.52 -6.90
CA GLU A 160 -2.33 18.15 -8.05
C GLU A 160 -1.18 17.28 -8.58
N LYS A 161 -0.39 16.68 -7.69
CA LYS A 161 0.67 15.72 -8.07
C LYS A 161 0.14 14.47 -8.76
N MET A 162 -1.06 14.03 -8.40
CA MET A 162 -1.76 12.89 -8.99
C MET A 162 -2.62 13.26 -10.21
N GLU A 163 -2.69 14.53 -10.58
CA GLU A 163 -3.58 15.06 -11.62
C GLU A 163 -5.06 14.67 -11.41
N THR A 164 -5.52 14.73 -10.15
CA THR A 164 -6.90 14.43 -9.75
C THR A 164 -7.46 15.53 -8.84
N THR A 165 -8.72 15.38 -8.41
CA THR A 165 -9.32 16.25 -7.39
C THR A 165 -9.66 15.45 -6.14
N TYR A 166 -9.74 16.13 -5.00
CA TYR A 166 -10.18 15.51 -3.75
C TYR A 166 -11.56 14.86 -3.88
N ASP A 167 -12.52 15.56 -4.49
CA ASP A 167 -13.88 15.08 -4.69
C ASP A 167 -13.89 13.82 -5.59
N SER A 168 -13.13 13.83 -6.68
CA SER A 168 -13.01 12.64 -7.55
C SER A 168 -12.38 11.44 -6.86
N LEU A 169 -11.42 11.66 -5.95
CA LEU A 169 -10.75 10.56 -5.24
C LEU A 169 -11.65 9.98 -4.14
N ARG A 170 -12.31 10.83 -3.33
CA ARG A 170 -13.12 10.38 -2.19
C ARG A 170 -14.40 9.64 -2.58
N GLU A 171 -14.90 9.87 -3.80
CA GLU A 171 -16.11 9.23 -4.33
C GLU A 171 -15.85 7.82 -4.89
N LEU A 172 -14.58 7.40 -5.00
CA LEU A 172 -14.25 6.05 -5.46
C LEU A 172 -14.53 5.02 -4.38
N ASP A 173 -15.07 3.86 -4.78
CA ASP A 173 -15.15 2.69 -3.91
C ASP A 173 -13.78 2.27 -3.38
N ASN A 174 -12.72 2.49 -4.18
CA ASN A 174 -11.35 2.15 -3.83
C ASN A 174 -10.35 3.28 -4.19
N PRO A 175 -10.17 4.28 -3.31
CA PRO A 175 -9.19 5.35 -3.50
C PRO A 175 -7.74 4.88 -3.36
N ILE A 176 -7.50 3.69 -2.80
CA ILE A 176 -6.14 3.14 -2.65
C ILE A 176 -5.55 2.80 -4.02
N THR A 177 -6.35 2.31 -4.97
CA THR A 177 -5.89 1.92 -6.31
C THR A 177 -5.19 3.06 -7.08
N PRO A 178 -5.82 4.23 -7.29
CA PRO A 178 -5.15 5.34 -8.00
C PRO A 178 -3.94 5.90 -7.22
N VAL A 179 -4.01 5.93 -5.89
CA VAL A 179 -2.88 6.32 -5.04
C VAL A 179 -1.69 5.37 -5.23
N ALA A 180 -1.95 4.07 -5.16
CA ALA A 180 -0.93 3.03 -5.38
C ALA A 180 -0.31 3.15 -6.78
N LYS A 181 -1.14 3.38 -7.80
CA LYS A 181 -0.67 3.59 -9.18
C LYS A 181 0.27 4.80 -9.29
N TYR A 182 -0.08 5.91 -8.64
CA TYR A 182 0.77 7.09 -8.59
C TYR A 182 2.14 6.77 -7.97
N TYR A 183 2.18 6.20 -6.76
CA TYR A 183 3.47 5.86 -6.14
C TYR A 183 4.24 4.77 -6.91
N LYS A 184 3.57 3.78 -7.51
CA LYS A 184 4.21 2.78 -8.38
C LYS A 184 4.91 3.45 -9.57
N SER A 185 4.36 4.54 -10.11
CA SER A 185 4.99 5.28 -11.22
C SER A 185 6.25 6.05 -10.83
N LEU A 186 6.45 6.31 -9.54
CA LEU A 186 7.64 6.99 -9.01
C LEU A 186 8.77 6.02 -8.63
N LEU A 187 8.50 4.71 -8.59
CA LEU A 187 9.48 3.70 -8.19
C LEU A 187 10.60 3.58 -9.22
N ILE A 188 11.83 3.41 -8.73
CA ILE A 188 12.97 3.00 -9.55
C ILE A 188 13.16 1.48 -9.49
N GLU A 189 13.98 0.93 -10.40
CA GLU A 189 14.27 -0.50 -10.43
C GLU A 189 14.84 -0.97 -9.07
N GLY A 190 14.19 -1.98 -8.48
CA GLY A 190 14.54 -2.52 -7.16
C GLY A 190 13.67 -2.01 -6.01
N GLU A 191 12.80 -1.02 -6.23
CA GLU A 191 11.86 -0.54 -5.20
C GLU A 191 10.46 -1.16 -5.36
N SER A 192 9.72 -1.24 -4.24
CA SER A 192 8.31 -1.66 -4.21
C SER A 192 7.61 -1.01 -3.04
N LEU A 193 6.30 -0.78 -3.20
CA LEU A 193 5.46 -0.29 -2.11
C LEU A 193 5.19 -1.44 -1.15
N TRP A 194 5.63 -1.27 0.10
CA TRP A 194 5.46 -2.29 1.13
C TRP A 194 4.00 -2.46 1.59
N TRP A 195 3.11 -1.57 1.18
CA TRP A 195 1.68 -1.57 1.54
C TRP A 195 0.73 -1.89 0.39
N THR A 196 1.26 -2.08 -0.84
CA THR A 196 0.42 -2.47 -1.98
C THR A 196 0.71 -3.92 -2.31
N SER A 197 0.03 -4.79 -1.59
CA SER A 197 0.05 -6.21 -1.85
C SER A 197 -1.10 -6.50 -2.82
N ASN A 198 -0.80 -7.11 -3.97
CA ASN A 198 -1.65 -7.17 -5.16
C ASN A 198 -2.99 -7.94 -5.03
N ASN A 199 -3.91 -7.36 -4.27
CA ASN A 199 -5.35 -7.31 -4.43
C ASN A 199 -5.83 -6.23 -3.47
N VAL A 200 -6.37 -5.15 -4.02
CA VAL A 200 -6.50 -3.83 -3.36
C VAL A 200 -7.65 -3.77 -2.35
N LEU A 201 -7.97 -4.87 -1.64
CA LEU A 201 -9.02 -4.86 -0.62
C LEU A 201 -8.63 -5.59 0.68
N ASP A 202 -7.82 -6.66 0.70
CA ASP A 202 -7.64 -7.45 1.95
C ASP A 202 -6.21 -7.85 2.35
N ASP A 203 -5.17 -7.53 1.59
CA ASP A 203 -3.80 -7.86 2.02
C ASP A 203 -3.24 -6.80 2.99
N ILE A 204 -3.53 -6.96 4.28
CA ILE A 204 -2.86 -6.23 5.37
C ILE A 204 -1.36 -6.55 5.33
N ALA A 205 -0.50 -5.53 5.31
CA ALA A 205 0.95 -5.71 5.41
C ALA A 205 1.31 -6.63 6.59
N PRO A 206 2.28 -7.54 6.46
CA PRO A 206 2.61 -8.50 7.51
C PRO A 206 2.84 -7.80 8.86
N PRO A 207 2.11 -8.15 9.93
CA PRO A 207 2.19 -7.42 11.20
C PRO A 207 3.53 -7.64 11.92
N LYS A 208 4.32 -8.62 11.49
CA LYS A 208 5.62 -8.94 12.05
C LYS A 208 6.62 -9.17 10.93
N VAL A 209 7.83 -8.66 11.14
CA VAL A 209 8.99 -8.98 10.31
C VAL A 209 9.81 -10.07 11.00
N ARG A 210 10.09 -11.16 10.29
CA ARG A 210 10.81 -12.35 10.75
C ARG A 210 12.11 -12.52 9.96
N HIS A 211 13.17 -12.94 10.64
CA HIS A 211 14.40 -13.34 9.96
C HIS A 211 14.25 -14.77 9.41
N TRP A 212 14.74 -15.04 8.21
CA TRP A 212 14.81 -16.36 7.56
C TRP A 212 15.24 -17.54 8.47
N LYS A 213 16.08 -17.27 9.47
CA LYS A 213 16.57 -18.28 10.43
C LYS A 213 15.48 -18.83 11.35
N VAL A 214 14.47 -18.02 11.66
CA VAL A 214 13.35 -18.40 12.54
C VAL A 214 12.19 -19.01 11.78
N ILE A 215 12.28 -19.05 10.46
CA ILE A 215 11.28 -19.66 9.58
C ILE A 215 11.48 -21.17 9.59
N GLU A 216 10.39 -21.89 9.76
CA GLU A 216 10.40 -23.35 9.74
C GLU A 216 10.84 -23.88 8.38
N LYS A 217 11.45 -25.06 8.36
CA LYS A 217 11.98 -25.65 7.13
C LYS A 217 10.90 -25.76 6.04
N TYR A 218 9.68 -26.15 6.42
CA TYR A 218 8.57 -26.28 5.47
C TYR A 218 8.25 -24.94 4.78
N GLU A 219 8.18 -23.85 5.54
CA GLU A 219 7.85 -22.53 4.99
C GLU A 219 8.99 -22.03 4.08
N ARG A 220 10.25 -22.30 4.44
CA ARG A 220 11.40 -21.99 3.56
C ARG A 220 11.32 -22.74 2.23
N ASP A 221 11.06 -24.04 2.26
CA ASP A 221 10.97 -24.87 1.05
C ASP A 221 9.83 -24.37 0.13
N MET A 222 8.70 -23.96 0.71
CA MET A 222 7.59 -23.32 -0.01
C MET A 222 8.01 -22.01 -0.70
N LEU A 223 8.65 -21.10 0.05
CA LEU A 223 9.06 -19.79 -0.44
C LEU A 223 10.08 -19.91 -1.58
N ILE A 224 10.97 -20.90 -1.51
CA ILE A 224 11.94 -21.18 -2.59
C ILE A 224 11.24 -21.75 -3.83
N ALA A 225 10.26 -22.64 -3.69
CA ALA A 225 9.47 -23.12 -4.81
C ALA A 225 8.66 -22.00 -5.48
N GLN A 226 8.08 -21.10 -4.69
CA GLN A 226 7.42 -19.88 -5.16
C GLN A 226 8.41 -18.94 -5.86
N ALA A 227 9.64 -18.83 -5.37
CA ALA A 227 10.67 -18.03 -6.01
C ALA A 227 10.94 -18.50 -7.44
N TYR A 228 11.07 -19.81 -7.65
CA TYR A 228 11.27 -20.39 -8.98
C TYR A 228 10.06 -20.21 -9.91
N ALA A 229 8.84 -20.27 -9.36
CA ALA A 229 7.61 -20.08 -10.12
C ALA A 229 7.39 -18.62 -10.55
N PHE A 230 7.56 -17.69 -9.61
CA PHE A 230 7.16 -16.29 -9.77
C PHE A 230 8.29 -15.40 -10.27
N PHE A 231 9.54 -15.78 -10.05
CA PHE A 231 10.72 -14.99 -10.45
C PHE A 231 11.68 -15.86 -11.30
N PRO A 232 11.36 -16.12 -12.58
CA PRO A 232 12.18 -16.94 -13.49
C PRO A 232 13.65 -16.52 -13.56
N GLU A 233 13.96 -15.24 -13.34
CA GLU A 233 15.32 -14.72 -13.28
C GLU A 233 16.18 -15.40 -12.20
N THR A 234 15.60 -15.89 -11.11
CA THR A 234 16.35 -16.55 -10.01
C THR A 234 17.14 -17.77 -10.50
N ILE A 235 16.68 -18.39 -11.60
CA ILE A 235 17.26 -19.59 -12.20
C ILE A 235 18.48 -19.23 -13.04
N LEU A 236 18.28 -18.53 -14.17
CA LEU A 236 19.32 -18.25 -15.19
C LEU A 236 19.74 -16.77 -15.29
N GLY A 237 19.15 -15.88 -14.50
CA GLY A 237 19.44 -14.45 -14.52
C GLY A 237 20.84 -14.06 -14.06
N ASN A 238 21.11 -12.75 -14.08
CA ASN A 238 22.40 -12.20 -13.68
C ASN A 238 22.61 -12.36 -12.16
N PRO A 239 23.69 -13.04 -11.70
CA PRO A 239 23.93 -13.29 -10.28
C PRO A 239 23.97 -12.05 -9.37
N ARG A 240 24.16 -10.86 -9.94
CA ARG A 240 24.21 -9.60 -9.17
C ARG A 240 22.85 -9.12 -8.68
N ASN A 241 21.77 -9.36 -9.42
CA ASN A 241 20.46 -8.78 -9.16
C ASN A 241 19.27 -9.75 -9.31
N LYS A 242 19.51 -11.00 -9.75
CA LYS A 242 18.44 -11.98 -10.02
C LYS A 242 17.61 -12.42 -8.81
N TYR A 243 17.97 -11.98 -7.61
CA TYR A 243 17.23 -12.28 -6.38
C TYR A 243 16.48 -11.08 -5.82
N ASP A 244 16.64 -9.88 -6.41
CA ASP A 244 16.17 -8.63 -5.83
C ASP A 244 14.63 -8.59 -5.74
N LYS A 245 13.94 -9.00 -6.81
CA LYS A 245 12.47 -9.09 -6.79
C LYS A 245 11.95 -10.10 -5.77
N PHE A 246 12.63 -11.24 -5.62
CA PHE A 246 12.25 -12.23 -4.62
C PHE A 246 12.51 -11.72 -3.20
N ALA A 247 13.64 -11.07 -2.95
CA ALA A 247 13.94 -10.45 -1.66
C ALA A 247 12.88 -9.42 -1.27
N LEU A 248 12.47 -8.60 -2.23
CA LEU A 248 11.43 -7.60 -2.03
C LEU A 248 10.07 -8.23 -1.74
N TRP A 249 9.69 -9.26 -2.51
CA TRP A 249 8.47 -10.03 -2.29
C TRP A 249 8.45 -10.73 -0.92
N LEU A 250 9.59 -11.26 -0.45
CA LEU A 250 9.70 -11.83 0.89
C LEU A 250 9.38 -10.80 1.97
N VAL A 251 9.91 -9.57 1.85
CA VAL A 251 9.67 -8.52 2.83
C VAL A 251 8.23 -8.01 2.78
N THR A 252 7.72 -7.71 1.58
CA THR A 252 6.41 -7.07 1.43
C THR A 252 5.23 -8.02 1.59
N LYS A 253 5.35 -9.28 1.13
CA LYS A 253 4.26 -10.28 1.22
C LYS A 253 4.35 -11.20 2.41
N HIS A 254 5.56 -11.57 2.84
CA HIS A 254 5.74 -12.54 3.91
C HIS A 254 6.30 -11.94 5.21
N GLY A 255 6.74 -10.68 5.18
CA GLY A 255 7.38 -10.05 6.32
C GLY A 255 8.69 -10.77 6.64
N VAL A 256 9.42 -11.24 5.63
CA VAL A 256 10.60 -12.08 5.79
C VAL A 256 11.84 -11.37 5.29
N ILE A 257 12.88 -11.34 6.12
CA ILE A 257 14.21 -10.83 5.74
C ILE A 257 15.21 -11.99 5.67
N ASN A 258 15.94 -12.07 4.57
CA ASN A 258 17.10 -12.95 4.41
C ASN A 258 18.33 -12.15 3.96
N THR A 259 19.35 -12.05 4.83
CA THR A 259 20.60 -11.34 4.55
C THR A 259 21.54 -12.10 3.60
N SER A 260 21.28 -13.39 3.36
CA SER A 260 22.15 -14.30 2.61
C SER A 260 21.34 -15.09 1.58
N LEU A 261 20.36 -14.43 0.96
CA LEU A 261 19.37 -15.07 0.08
C LEU A 261 19.99 -15.89 -1.05
N ARG A 262 21.11 -15.41 -1.62
CA ARG A 262 21.87 -16.11 -2.67
C ARG A 262 22.21 -17.55 -2.28
N ASP A 263 22.60 -17.79 -1.03
CA ASP A 263 23.13 -19.09 -0.60
C ASP A 263 22.05 -20.17 -0.63
N GLU A 264 20.77 -19.80 -0.45
CA GLU A 264 19.61 -20.69 -0.59
C GLU A 264 19.47 -21.25 -2.02
N PHE A 265 19.94 -20.49 -3.01
CA PHE A 265 19.83 -20.88 -4.42
C PHE A 265 21.13 -21.46 -4.97
N SER A 266 22.29 -20.88 -4.64
CA SER A 266 23.56 -21.18 -5.32
C SER A 266 24.47 -22.17 -4.60
N ALA A 267 24.16 -22.59 -3.37
CA ALA A 267 24.97 -23.59 -2.68
C ALA A 267 24.99 -24.93 -3.45
N GLY A 268 26.13 -25.64 -3.48
CA GLY A 268 26.23 -26.98 -4.06
C GLY A 268 26.91 -27.10 -5.44
N GLY A 269 27.48 -26.02 -5.98
CA GLY A 269 28.35 -26.07 -7.16
C GLY A 269 27.66 -26.55 -8.44
N GLN A 270 28.36 -27.41 -9.20
CA GLN A 270 27.82 -28.04 -10.42
C GLN A 270 27.24 -29.42 -10.12
N GLN A 271 26.12 -29.75 -10.76
CA GLN A 271 25.39 -31.00 -10.63
C GLN A 271 25.11 -31.58 -12.02
N LYS A 272 25.04 -32.91 -12.11
CA LYS A 272 24.74 -33.60 -13.37
C LYS A 272 23.24 -33.56 -13.65
N ILE A 273 22.87 -33.10 -14.83
CA ILE A 273 21.51 -33.18 -15.38
C ILE A 273 21.59 -33.81 -16.76
N THR A 274 20.66 -34.70 -17.06
CA THR A 274 20.58 -35.32 -18.38
C THR A 274 19.54 -34.58 -19.20
N ASP A 275 19.76 -34.31 -20.49
CA ASP A 275 18.79 -33.65 -21.36
C ASP A 275 17.76 -34.62 -22.00
N THR A 276 16.92 -34.13 -22.91
CA THR A 276 15.94 -34.94 -23.66
C THR A 276 16.57 -35.97 -24.60
N CYS A 277 17.82 -35.76 -25.01
CA CYS A 277 18.57 -36.65 -25.91
C CYS A 277 19.32 -37.75 -25.15
N GLY A 278 19.38 -37.66 -23.82
CA GLY A 278 20.12 -38.61 -22.97
C GLY A 278 21.56 -38.17 -22.69
N GLU A 279 21.98 -36.99 -23.12
CA GLU A 279 23.31 -36.45 -22.85
C GLU A 279 23.37 -35.85 -21.44
N THR A 280 24.50 -36.03 -20.75
CA THR A 280 24.68 -35.53 -19.38
C THR A 280 25.51 -34.26 -19.36
N HIS A 281 24.94 -33.21 -18.78
CA HIS A 281 25.49 -31.87 -18.68
C HIS A 281 25.83 -31.53 -17.22
N LEU A 282 26.89 -30.74 -17.01
CA LEU A 282 27.24 -30.19 -15.69
C LEU A 282 26.64 -28.80 -15.55
N CYS A 283 25.53 -28.72 -14.83
CA CYS A 283 24.76 -27.50 -14.66
C CYS A 283 24.88 -26.94 -13.26
N SER A 284 24.40 -25.72 -13.02
CA SER A 284 24.33 -25.18 -11.66
C SER A 284 23.40 -26.02 -10.78
N ALA A 285 23.71 -26.11 -9.48
CA ALA A 285 22.84 -26.78 -8.50
C ALA A 285 21.41 -26.20 -8.47
N VAL A 286 21.21 -24.96 -8.93
CA VAL A 286 19.89 -24.34 -9.10
C VAL A 286 19.00 -25.17 -10.03
N LEU A 287 19.50 -25.58 -11.20
CA LEU A 287 18.69 -26.37 -12.14
C LEU A 287 18.29 -27.72 -11.55
N LYS A 288 19.17 -28.33 -10.76
CA LYS A 288 18.83 -29.59 -10.07
C LYS A 288 17.74 -29.39 -9.02
N ARG A 289 17.76 -28.26 -8.29
CA ARG A 289 16.68 -27.89 -7.37
C ARG A 289 15.37 -27.61 -8.11
N VAL A 290 15.42 -26.95 -9.26
CA VAL A 290 14.24 -26.71 -10.10
C VAL A 290 13.64 -28.04 -10.55
N GLU A 291 14.46 -28.97 -11.03
CA GLU A 291 14.04 -30.34 -11.37
C GLU A 291 13.36 -31.01 -10.17
N ASN A 292 13.99 -30.99 -8.99
CA ASN A 292 13.43 -31.58 -7.78
C ASN A 292 12.12 -30.93 -7.30
N ASN A 293 11.88 -29.65 -7.63
CA ASN A 293 10.70 -28.88 -7.18
C ASN A 293 9.67 -28.65 -8.30
N ILE A 294 9.82 -29.26 -9.48
CA ILE A 294 9.05 -28.89 -10.66
C ILE A 294 7.54 -29.07 -10.50
N LEU A 295 7.09 -30.04 -9.70
CA LEU A 295 5.66 -30.24 -9.41
C LEU A 295 5.06 -29.08 -8.60
N ALA A 296 5.77 -28.65 -7.55
CA ALA A 296 5.35 -27.51 -6.74
C ALA A 296 5.34 -26.22 -7.59
N ILE A 297 6.38 -26.03 -8.41
CA ILE A 297 6.49 -24.89 -9.34
C ILE A 297 5.30 -24.87 -10.31
N LYS A 298 5.03 -26.00 -10.99
CA LYS A 298 3.87 -26.13 -11.91
C LYS A 298 2.58 -25.80 -11.20
N LYS A 299 2.40 -26.30 -9.98
CA LYS A 299 1.20 -26.06 -9.19
C LYS A 299 1.01 -24.58 -8.86
N PHE A 300 2.04 -23.90 -8.38
CA PHE A 300 1.98 -22.46 -8.14
C PHE A 300 1.64 -21.69 -9.41
N ILE A 301 2.23 -22.03 -10.56
CA ILE A 301 1.95 -21.36 -11.84
C ILE A 301 0.50 -21.58 -12.30
N LEU A 302 -0.01 -22.81 -12.21
CA LEU A 302 -1.33 -23.15 -12.72
C LEU A 302 -2.46 -22.62 -11.83
N GLU A 303 -2.28 -22.64 -10.52
CA GLU A 303 -3.33 -22.27 -9.58
C GLU A 303 -3.31 -20.79 -9.17
N THR A 304 -2.22 -20.05 -9.44
CA THR A 304 -2.16 -18.60 -9.19
C THR A 304 -3.06 -17.84 -10.17
N PRO A 305 -3.88 -16.87 -9.70
CA PRO A 305 -4.68 -16.01 -10.55
C PRO A 305 -3.88 -15.26 -11.62
N GLU A 306 -4.53 -15.03 -12.77
CA GLU A 306 -3.89 -14.43 -13.95
C GLU A 306 -3.37 -13.01 -13.69
N ASN A 307 -4.14 -12.20 -12.96
CA ASN A 307 -3.77 -10.82 -12.62
C ASN A 307 -2.48 -10.79 -11.78
N ILE A 308 -2.31 -11.72 -10.85
CA ILE A 308 -1.12 -11.82 -10.00
C ILE A 308 0.10 -12.22 -10.83
N LEU A 309 -0.03 -13.24 -11.69
CA LEU A 309 1.07 -13.67 -12.57
C LEU A 309 1.44 -12.58 -13.58
N THR A 310 0.46 -11.85 -14.12
CA THR A 310 0.70 -10.75 -15.06
C THR A 310 1.63 -9.72 -14.45
N GLU A 311 1.41 -9.38 -13.19
CA GLU A 311 2.26 -8.43 -12.47
C GLU A 311 3.63 -9.00 -12.12
N LEU A 312 3.71 -10.23 -11.61
CA LEU A 312 4.97 -10.85 -11.22
C LEU A 312 5.90 -11.09 -12.42
N TRP A 313 5.35 -11.53 -13.55
CA TRP A 313 6.11 -11.79 -14.77
C TRP A 313 6.23 -10.56 -15.69
N GLY A 314 5.47 -9.49 -15.44
CA GLY A 314 5.43 -8.31 -16.30
C GLY A 314 5.00 -8.61 -17.74
N ASN A 315 4.16 -9.63 -17.93
CA ASN A 315 3.74 -10.14 -19.24
C ASN A 315 2.28 -10.59 -19.20
N TYR A 316 1.57 -10.48 -20.33
CA TYR A 316 0.25 -11.11 -20.48
C TYR A 316 0.37 -12.63 -20.32
N ILE A 317 -0.65 -13.28 -19.75
CA ILE A 317 -0.62 -14.71 -19.47
C ILE A 317 -1.23 -15.49 -20.63
N LYS A 318 -0.55 -16.56 -21.04
CA LYS A 318 -0.98 -17.48 -22.09
C LYS A 318 -1.72 -18.66 -21.48
N ASP A 319 -2.55 -19.34 -22.28
CA ASP A 319 -3.24 -20.57 -21.87
C ASP A 319 -2.24 -21.63 -21.38
N ASP A 320 -1.16 -21.85 -22.14
CA ASP A 320 -0.04 -22.70 -21.72
C ASP A 320 0.98 -21.92 -20.87
N ARG A 321 0.62 -21.74 -19.61
CA ARG A 321 1.44 -21.02 -18.61
C ARG A 321 2.79 -21.70 -18.34
N ILE A 322 2.87 -23.02 -18.47
CA ILE A 322 4.09 -23.78 -18.18
C ILE A 322 5.13 -23.58 -19.29
N THR A 323 4.69 -23.69 -20.55
CA THR A 323 5.55 -23.38 -21.70
C THR A 323 5.93 -21.89 -21.69
N GLN A 324 5.02 -21.01 -21.29
CA GLN A 324 5.34 -19.59 -21.10
C GLN A 324 6.44 -19.40 -20.05
N TRP A 325 6.30 -20.00 -18.86
CA TRP A 325 7.31 -19.92 -17.81
C TRP A 325 8.68 -20.43 -18.28
N ALA A 326 8.73 -21.58 -18.97
CA ALA A 326 9.98 -22.10 -19.49
C ALA A 326 10.66 -21.12 -20.47
N ASN A 327 9.88 -20.46 -21.33
CA ASN A 327 10.39 -19.42 -22.22
C ASN A 327 10.88 -18.17 -21.46
N LEU A 328 10.20 -17.78 -20.37
CA LEU A 328 10.67 -16.70 -19.49
C LEU A 328 12.02 -17.05 -18.86
N VAL A 329 12.19 -18.27 -18.32
CA VAL A 329 13.48 -18.74 -17.79
C VAL A 329 14.56 -18.68 -18.88
N LEU A 330 14.26 -19.17 -20.09
CA LEU A 330 15.20 -19.16 -21.23
C LEU A 330 15.59 -17.76 -21.70
N SER A 331 14.73 -16.75 -21.51
CA SER A 331 15.01 -15.36 -21.87
C SER A 331 16.19 -14.78 -21.09
N TYR A 332 16.48 -15.32 -19.91
CA TYR A 332 17.63 -14.94 -19.09
C TYR A 332 18.91 -15.71 -19.45
N CYS A 333 18.82 -16.74 -20.30
CA CYS A 333 19.98 -17.54 -20.70
C CYS A 333 20.88 -16.77 -21.68
N LYS A 334 22.20 -16.95 -21.54
CA LYS A 334 23.16 -16.48 -22.55
C LYS A 334 22.89 -17.16 -23.91
N PRO A 335 23.03 -16.45 -25.05
CA PRO A 335 22.78 -17.03 -26.38
C PRO A 335 23.58 -18.31 -26.66
N SER A 336 24.81 -18.39 -26.18
CA SER A 336 25.71 -19.54 -26.38
C SER A 336 25.19 -20.85 -25.80
N ASN A 337 24.35 -20.79 -24.75
CA ASN A 337 23.88 -21.97 -24.01
C ASN A 337 22.39 -22.21 -24.22
N HIS A 338 21.73 -21.43 -25.07
CA HIS A 338 20.27 -21.43 -25.18
C HIS A 338 19.71 -22.79 -25.64
N ASN A 339 20.33 -23.43 -26.63
CA ASN A 339 19.87 -24.72 -27.14
C ASN A 339 20.02 -25.84 -26.09
N GLU A 340 21.16 -25.91 -25.41
CA GLU A 340 21.40 -26.85 -24.31
C GLU A 340 20.38 -26.66 -23.19
N MET A 341 20.21 -25.42 -22.71
CA MET A 341 19.24 -25.10 -21.65
C MET A 341 17.80 -25.38 -22.08
N LYS A 342 17.46 -25.21 -23.36
CA LYS A 342 16.12 -25.52 -23.88
C LYS A 342 15.84 -27.02 -23.80
N LEU A 343 16.79 -27.87 -24.19
CA LEU A 343 16.64 -29.33 -24.08
C LEU A 343 16.51 -29.76 -22.62
N ILE A 344 17.35 -29.20 -21.74
CA ILE A 344 17.28 -29.47 -20.30
C ILE A 344 15.94 -29.04 -19.70
N LEU A 345 15.49 -27.80 -19.93
CA LEU A 345 14.23 -27.31 -19.37
C LEU A 345 13.02 -28.04 -19.94
N THR A 346 13.06 -28.41 -21.22
CA THR A 346 12.00 -29.22 -21.84
C THR A 346 11.91 -30.57 -21.15
N LYS A 347 13.04 -31.20 -20.83
CA LYS A 347 13.04 -32.42 -20.03
C LYS A 347 12.45 -32.20 -18.64
N ILE A 348 12.96 -31.23 -17.89
CA ILE A 348 12.49 -30.92 -16.53
C ILE A 348 10.97 -30.67 -16.52
N VAL A 349 10.47 -29.90 -17.49
CA VAL A 349 9.05 -29.61 -17.63
C VAL A 349 8.23 -30.83 -18.06
N ASN A 350 8.77 -31.71 -18.89
CA ASN A 350 8.08 -32.92 -19.33
C ASN A 350 8.19 -34.08 -18.31
N GLU A 351 9.18 -34.01 -17.41
CA GLU A 351 9.34 -34.96 -16.34
C GLU A 351 8.18 -34.89 -15.35
N LYS A 352 7.84 -36.07 -14.84
CA LYS A 352 6.92 -36.24 -13.71
C LYS A 352 7.66 -36.39 -12.37
N THR A 353 8.98 -36.44 -12.33
CA THR A 353 9.64 -37.32 -11.35
C THR A 353 10.29 -36.63 -10.14
N ILE A 354 9.77 -36.91 -8.94
CA ILE A 354 10.19 -37.93 -7.93
C ILE A 354 11.32 -37.38 -7.04
N PHE A 355 10.93 -36.75 -5.93
CA PHE A 355 11.53 -37.23 -4.69
C PHE A 355 11.12 -38.70 -4.56
N ASN A 356 12.07 -39.58 -4.23
CA ASN A 356 11.76 -40.95 -3.80
C ASN A 356 10.86 -40.97 -2.55
N ASP A 357 10.57 -39.80 -1.99
CA ASP A 357 9.68 -39.55 -0.87
C ASP A 357 8.36 -38.93 -1.36
N LYS A 358 7.31 -39.77 -1.41
CA LYS A 358 5.95 -39.40 -1.79
C LYS A 358 5.32 -38.43 -0.78
N ASP A 359 5.79 -38.44 0.47
CA ASP A 359 5.22 -37.61 1.54
C ASP A 359 5.63 -36.15 1.41
N ASP A 360 6.85 -35.86 0.97
CA ASP A 360 7.31 -34.49 0.75
C ASP A 360 6.64 -33.82 -0.47
N VAL A 361 6.32 -34.61 -1.51
CA VAL A 361 5.53 -34.13 -2.66
C VAL A 361 4.09 -33.83 -2.25
N ASN A 362 3.45 -34.71 -1.49
CA ASN A 362 2.11 -34.50 -0.97
C ASN A 362 2.05 -33.26 -0.05
N LYS A 363 3.07 -33.07 0.80
CA LYS A 363 3.20 -31.86 1.65
C LYS A 363 3.32 -30.60 0.81
N LEU A 364 4.22 -30.56 -0.18
CA LEU A 364 4.36 -29.38 -1.05
C LEU A 364 3.08 -29.09 -1.84
N GLU A 365 2.38 -30.14 -2.28
CA GLU A 365 1.09 -30.02 -2.94
C GLU A 365 0.02 -29.45 -1.97
N GLU A 366 -0.06 -29.96 -0.75
CA GLU A 366 -0.96 -29.46 0.30
C GLU A 366 -0.61 -28.01 0.69
N MET A 367 0.67 -27.67 0.75
CA MET A 367 1.16 -26.32 1.06
C MET A 367 0.79 -25.31 -0.02
N ALA A 368 0.91 -25.67 -1.28
CA ALA A 368 0.42 -24.83 -2.37
C ALA A 368 -1.10 -24.62 -2.26
N LYS A 369 -1.86 -25.68 -1.97
CA LYS A 369 -3.32 -25.60 -1.72
C LYS A 369 -3.63 -24.64 -0.57
N ILE A 370 -2.96 -24.73 0.59
CA ILE A 370 -3.19 -23.86 1.75
C ILE A 370 -2.84 -22.40 1.43
N TYR A 371 -1.68 -22.15 0.81
CA TYR A 371 -1.27 -20.80 0.41
C TYR A 371 -2.30 -20.19 -0.55
N ILE A 372 -2.73 -20.93 -1.56
CA ILE A 372 -3.70 -20.46 -2.55
C ILE A 372 -5.07 -20.25 -1.94
N THR A 373 -5.50 -21.11 -1.01
CA THR A 373 -6.74 -20.90 -0.24
C THR A 373 -6.67 -19.63 0.59
N ASN A 374 -5.55 -19.36 1.27
CA ASN A 374 -5.36 -18.12 2.02
C ASN A 374 -5.35 -16.87 1.10
N GLN A 375 -4.74 -16.97 -0.09
CA GLN A 375 -4.78 -15.92 -1.10
C GLN A 375 -6.19 -15.72 -1.68
N LYS A 376 -6.98 -16.79 -1.82
CA LYS A 376 -8.37 -16.73 -2.30
C LYS A 376 -9.33 -16.16 -1.27
N ILE A 377 -9.13 -16.47 0.02
CA ILE A 377 -9.89 -15.88 1.14
C ILE A 377 -9.65 -14.36 1.23
N ASN A 378 -8.45 -13.88 0.86
CA ASN A 378 -8.14 -12.46 0.77
C ASN A 378 -8.50 -11.82 -0.59
N SER A 379 -9.24 -12.53 -1.46
CA SER A 379 -9.67 -12.04 -2.78
C SER A 379 -11.19 -12.10 -2.98
N LEU A 380 -11.91 -12.60 -1.97
CA LEU A 380 -13.37 -12.68 -1.86
C LEU A 380 -13.79 -11.75 -0.73
#